data_AF-A0A9P4XBV0-F1
#
_entry.id   AF-A0A9P4XBV0-F1
#
_cell.length_a   1.000
_cell.length_b   1.000
_cell.length_c   1.000
_cell.angle_alpha   90.00
_cell.angle_beta   90.00
_cell.angle_gamma   90.00
#
_symmetry.space_group_name_H-M   'P 1'
#
loop_
_entity.id
_entity.type
_entity.pdbx_description
1 polymer ?
#
loop_
_entity_poly.entity_id
_entity_poly.type
_entity_poly.pdbx_seq_one_letter_code
_entity_poly.pdbx_strand_id
1 'polypeptide(L)'
;MGEGDTGDAENIISEEEVMRYRVLARPYPHTQQAALTRDVEIARVTAKRTLESTDENLKREVEVKRAAAEMERLRAQDVVKATIIRESKQQAADALAYELNAKAKADWEAGQRAADTDAYKTRVSAEANQEASQRGADTEVYKSQKASEANAYKTRVTAEANQEANQRAADAEIYKNQKAADAEAYRVRVTAEANQEASVRSAEAALVKTLKEAEGITAMADAYGKLSVAFGGPAGLLQYMMIKDGTLVELAKANASAIRGLEPKISVWNTGNQGSGSESTDVMRNVYQMLPPLMTTINEQTGITLPEWQFGRLNAAQGAMTESNVNGAGKKK
;
A
#
# COMPACT_ATOMS: atom_id res chain seq x y z
N MET A 1 28.35 -89.59 -119.27
CA MET A 1 29.74 -89.41 -119.72
C MET A 1 30.54 -90.46 -118.97
N GLY A 2 30.69 -91.69 -119.44
CA GLY A 2 31.08 -92.17 -120.77
C GLY A 2 32.27 -93.09 -120.48
N GLU A 3 32.12 -94.42 -120.54
CA GLU A 3 32.36 -95.26 -121.73
C GLU A 3 33.82 -95.25 -122.22
N GLY A 4 34.31 -96.44 -122.57
CA GLY A 4 35.58 -96.71 -123.26
C GLY A 4 36.54 -97.50 -122.38
N ASP A 5 36.60 -98.83 -122.40
CA ASP A 5 36.78 -99.77 -123.53
C ASP A 5 38.13 -99.60 -124.26
N THR A 6 38.71 -100.75 -124.58
CA THR A 6 39.87 -101.03 -125.43
C THR A 6 41.25 -100.73 -124.81
N GLY A 7 42.24 -101.61 -124.92
CA GLY A 7 42.27 -102.86 -125.67
C GLY A 7 43.64 -103.53 -125.52
N ASP A 8 43.61 -104.82 -125.79
CA ASP A 8 44.77 -105.62 -126.13
C ASP A 8 45.61 -104.90 -127.17
N ALA A 9 46.82 -104.52 -126.76
CA ALA A 9 47.92 -104.23 -127.66
C ALA A 9 49.08 -105.11 -127.24
N GLU A 10 49.00 -106.38 -127.66
CA GLU A 10 50.16 -107.16 -128.08
C GLU A 10 50.91 -106.33 -129.14
N ASN A 11 51.66 -105.33 -128.70
CA ASN A 11 52.51 -104.56 -129.57
C ASN A 11 53.85 -105.26 -129.65
N ILE A 12 53.96 -105.99 -130.74
CA ILE A 12 55.14 -106.57 -131.36
C ILE A 12 56.26 -105.54 -131.31
N ILE A 13 57.02 -105.57 -130.21
CA ILE A 13 58.30 -104.88 -130.13
C ILE A 13 59.26 -105.72 -130.98
N SER A 14 59.42 -105.23 -132.20
CA SER A 14 60.30 -105.74 -133.24
C SER A 14 61.68 -106.09 -132.71
N GLU A 15 62.32 -107.09 -133.32
CA GLU A 15 63.66 -107.58 -132.98
C GLU A 15 64.73 -106.46 -132.93
N GLU A 16 64.46 -105.29 -133.51
CA GLU A 16 65.29 -104.07 -133.41
C GLU A 16 65.31 -103.43 -132.02
N GLU A 17 64.21 -103.46 -131.25
CA GLU A 17 64.16 -102.86 -129.91
C GLU A 17 64.77 -103.78 -128.84
N VAL A 18 64.63 -105.10 -128.98
CA VAL A 18 65.38 -106.08 -128.17
C VAL A 18 66.89 -105.96 -128.46
N MET A 19 67.28 -105.66 -129.69
CA MET A 19 68.67 -105.38 -130.05
C MET A 19 69.15 -104.02 -129.53
N ARG A 20 68.30 -102.98 -129.43
CA ARG A 20 68.66 -101.73 -128.72
C ARG A 20 68.84 -101.94 -127.22
N TYR A 21 68.02 -102.77 -126.57
CA TYR A 21 68.19 -103.11 -125.16
C TYR A 21 69.43 -103.98 -124.90
N ARG A 22 69.83 -104.85 -125.84
CA ARG A 22 71.11 -105.56 -125.79
C ARG A 22 72.33 -104.68 -126.07
N VAL A 23 72.18 -103.62 -126.87
CA VAL A 23 73.29 -102.69 -127.18
C VAL A 23 73.56 -101.70 -126.02
N LEU A 24 72.63 -101.53 -125.07
CA LEU A 24 72.84 -100.78 -123.83
C LEU A 24 73.24 -101.66 -122.63
N ALA A 25 73.15 -102.99 -122.76
CA ALA A 25 73.66 -103.96 -121.79
C ALA A 25 75.11 -104.40 -122.11
N ARG A 26 75.95 -103.45 -122.55
CA ARG A 26 77.41 -103.67 -122.60
C ARG A 26 77.94 -103.75 -121.17
N PRO A 27 78.78 -104.74 -120.83
CA PRO A 27 79.39 -104.81 -119.51
C PRO A 27 80.28 -103.58 -119.34
N TYR A 28 79.84 -102.63 -118.52
CA TYR A 28 80.69 -101.53 -118.08
C TYR A 28 81.97 -102.13 -117.50
N PRO A 29 83.17 -101.66 -117.89
CA PRO A 29 84.42 -102.18 -117.34
C PRO A 29 84.35 -102.09 -115.80
N HIS A 30 84.89 -103.08 -115.07
CA HIS A 30 84.76 -103.20 -113.61
C HIS A 30 85.05 -101.89 -112.84
N THR A 31 85.87 -101.00 -113.40
CA THR A 31 86.18 -99.66 -112.86
C THR A 31 85.00 -98.70 -112.86
N GLN A 32 84.14 -98.73 -113.89
CA GLN A 32 82.95 -97.87 -113.99
C GLN A 32 81.79 -98.41 -113.15
N GLN A 33 81.64 -99.74 -113.03
CA GLN A 33 80.68 -100.34 -112.09
C GLN A 33 81.03 -100.01 -110.64
N ALA A 34 82.31 -100.08 -110.26
CA ALA A 34 82.76 -99.67 -108.94
C ALA A 34 82.53 -98.18 -108.65
N ALA A 35 82.68 -97.30 -109.64
CA ALA A 35 82.39 -95.87 -109.51
C ALA A 35 80.89 -95.61 -109.29
N LEU A 36 80.02 -96.24 -110.09
CA LEU A 36 78.56 -96.14 -109.93
C LEU A 36 78.08 -96.72 -108.58
N THR A 37 78.60 -97.87 -108.15
CA THR A 37 78.28 -98.44 -106.84
C THR A 37 78.74 -97.52 -105.71
N ARG A 38 79.95 -96.96 -105.81
CA ARG A 38 80.47 -95.97 -104.84
C ARG A 38 79.59 -94.71 -104.81
N ASP A 39 79.16 -94.19 -105.95
CA ASP A 39 78.32 -92.99 -106.00
C ASP A 39 76.92 -93.25 -105.46
N VAL A 40 76.35 -94.43 -105.71
CA VAL A 40 75.09 -94.87 -105.09
C VAL A 40 75.25 -95.04 -103.58
N GLU A 41 76.36 -95.60 -103.10
CA GLU A 41 76.66 -95.74 -101.67
C GLU A 41 76.90 -94.37 -101.01
N ILE A 42 77.64 -93.47 -101.64
CA ILE A 42 77.85 -92.10 -101.17
C ILE A 42 76.51 -91.39 -101.11
N ALA A 43 75.69 -91.43 -102.17
CA ALA A 43 74.37 -90.82 -102.20
C ALA A 43 73.44 -91.41 -101.12
N ARG A 44 73.51 -92.72 -100.88
CA ARG A 44 72.74 -93.42 -99.84
C ARG A 44 73.20 -93.01 -98.43
N VAL A 45 74.51 -92.87 -98.21
CA VAL A 45 75.09 -92.41 -96.94
C VAL A 45 74.82 -90.93 -96.69
N THR A 46 74.94 -90.07 -97.71
CA THR A 46 74.62 -88.64 -97.59
C THR A 46 73.14 -88.45 -97.34
N ALA A 47 72.27 -89.15 -98.08
CA ALA A 47 70.83 -89.13 -97.84
C ALA A 47 70.49 -89.59 -96.42
N LYS A 48 71.11 -90.68 -95.94
CA LYS A 48 70.92 -91.18 -94.58
C LYS A 48 71.37 -90.18 -93.51
N ARG A 49 72.56 -89.58 -93.67
CA ARG A 49 73.07 -88.54 -92.74
C ARG A 49 72.24 -87.27 -92.75
N THR A 50 71.74 -86.85 -93.92
CA THR A 50 70.82 -85.71 -93.99
C THR A 50 69.50 -86.02 -93.32
N LEU A 51 68.98 -87.25 -93.48
CA LEU A 51 67.75 -87.70 -92.83
C LEU A 51 67.91 -87.77 -91.30
N GLU A 52 69.05 -88.29 -90.83
CA GLU A 52 69.42 -88.30 -89.41
C GLU A 52 69.60 -86.87 -88.86
N SER A 53 70.25 -85.96 -89.60
CA SER A 53 70.40 -84.56 -89.18
C SER A 53 69.08 -83.81 -89.16
N THR A 54 68.18 -84.04 -90.12
CA THR A 54 66.85 -83.45 -90.12
C THR A 54 66.00 -84.01 -89.00
N ASP A 55 66.11 -85.31 -88.71
CA ASP A 55 65.40 -85.96 -87.60
C ASP A 55 65.89 -85.43 -86.25
N GLU A 56 67.19 -85.25 -86.07
CA GLU A 56 67.75 -84.63 -84.86
C GLU A 56 67.31 -83.17 -84.69
N ASN A 57 67.33 -82.39 -85.78
CA ASN A 57 66.85 -81.02 -85.75
C ASN A 57 65.34 -80.95 -85.45
N LEU A 58 64.53 -81.84 -86.05
CA LEU A 58 63.10 -81.94 -85.76
C LEU A 58 62.87 -82.30 -84.28
N LYS A 59 63.65 -83.24 -83.73
CA LYS A 59 63.57 -83.60 -82.30
C LYS A 59 63.86 -82.41 -81.40
N ARG A 60 64.95 -81.66 -81.66
CA ARG A 60 65.27 -80.44 -80.90
C ARG A 60 64.20 -79.37 -81.03
N GLU A 61 63.65 -79.16 -82.22
CA GLU A 61 62.58 -78.18 -82.45
C GLU A 61 61.30 -78.58 -81.70
N VAL A 62 60.94 -79.87 -81.71
CA VAL A 62 59.81 -80.40 -80.93
C VAL A 62 60.05 -80.23 -79.43
N GLU A 63 61.25 -80.50 -78.93
CA GLU A 63 61.60 -80.29 -77.52
C GLU A 63 61.53 -78.81 -77.12
N VAL A 64 62.06 -77.90 -77.94
CA VAL A 64 61.96 -76.45 -77.71
C VAL A 64 60.50 -75.99 -77.74
N LYS A 65 59.70 -76.45 -78.70
CA LYS A 65 58.27 -76.13 -78.76
C LYS A 65 57.50 -76.71 -77.57
N ARG A 66 57.83 -77.92 -77.12
CA ARG A 66 57.25 -78.52 -75.90
C ARG A 66 57.64 -77.75 -74.65
N ALA A 67 58.90 -77.35 -74.52
CA ALA A 67 59.38 -76.54 -73.40
C ALA A 67 58.72 -75.15 -73.39
N ALA A 68 58.58 -74.50 -74.55
CA ALA A 68 57.88 -73.24 -74.69
C ALA A 68 56.38 -73.36 -74.34
N ALA A 69 55.72 -74.41 -74.82
CA ALA A 69 54.31 -74.68 -74.50
C ALA A 69 54.11 -74.95 -73.00
N GLU A 70 55.01 -75.69 -72.36
CA GLU A 70 54.93 -75.96 -70.92
C GLU A 70 55.21 -74.71 -70.08
N MET A 71 56.16 -73.86 -70.49
CA MET A 71 56.41 -72.57 -69.84
C MET A 71 55.21 -71.62 -69.94
N GLU A 72 54.52 -71.62 -71.09
CA GLU A 72 53.30 -70.83 -71.27
C GLU A 72 52.15 -71.40 -70.44
N ARG A 73 52.03 -72.73 -70.35
CA ARG A 73 51.07 -73.40 -69.47
C ARG A 73 51.29 -73.01 -68.00
N LEU A 74 52.53 -73.00 -67.54
CA LEU A 74 52.89 -72.57 -66.17
C LEU A 74 52.60 -71.09 -65.94
N ARG A 75 52.96 -70.21 -66.89
CA ARG A 75 52.61 -68.78 -66.83
C ARG A 75 51.11 -68.57 -66.74
N ALA A 76 50.33 -69.27 -67.57
CA ALA A 76 48.87 -69.20 -67.53
C ALA A 76 48.33 -69.66 -66.17
N GLN A 77 48.87 -70.75 -65.60
CA GLN A 77 48.50 -71.20 -64.26
C GLN A 77 48.82 -70.16 -63.18
N ASP A 78 49.98 -69.51 -63.25
CA ASP A 78 50.37 -68.51 -62.26
C ASP A 78 49.55 -67.22 -62.38
N VAL A 79 49.22 -66.78 -63.60
CA VAL A 79 48.31 -65.66 -63.83
C VAL A 79 46.91 -65.97 -63.29
N VAL A 80 46.39 -67.17 -63.53
CA VAL A 80 45.09 -67.59 -62.97
C VAL A 80 45.14 -67.61 -61.44
N LYS A 81 46.17 -68.19 -60.82
CA LYS A 81 46.32 -68.18 -59.35
C LYS A 81 46.40 -66.77 -58.80
N ALA A 82 47.20 -65.89 -59.41
CA ALA A 82 47.32 -64.50 -58.99
C ALA A 82 45.99 -63.75 -59.11
N THR A 83 45.22 -64.02 -60.16
CA THR A 83 43.90 -63.43 -60.38
C THR A 83 42.91 -63.88 -59.32
N ILE A 84 42.83 -65.19 -59.03
CA ILE A 84 41.99 -65.75 -57.96
C ILE A 84 42.35 -65.17 -56.60
N ILE A 85 43.65 -65.07 -56.27
CA ILE A 85 44.10 -64.48 -55.00
C ILE A 85 43.69 -63.02 -54.91
N ARG A 86 43.88 -62.25 -55.99
CA ARG A 86 43.49 -60.84 -56.02
C ARG A 86 41.97 -60.69 -55.86
N GLU A 87 41.17 -61.44 -56.62
CA GLU A 87 39.71 -61.41 -56.53
C GLU A 87 39.21 -61.85 -55.15
N SER A 88 39.79 -62.91 -54.59
CA SER A 88 39.46 -63.37 -53.23
C SER A 88 39.79 -62.31 -52.17
N LYS A 89 40.96 -61.66 -52.26
CA LYS A 89 41.32 -60.56 -51.35
C LYS A 89 40.42 -59.34 -51.54
N GLN A 90 40.06 -59.02 -52.77
CA GLN A 90 39.17 -57.90 -53.07
C GLN A 90 37.76 -58.17 -52.52
N GLN A 91 37.20 -59.35 -52.76
CA GLN A 91 35.92 -59.77 -52.18
C GLN A 91 35.94 -59.76 -50.65
N ALA A 92 37.03 -60.23 -50.03
CA ALA A 92 37.18 -60.16 -48.58
C ALA A 92 37.24 -58.72 -48.07
N ALA A 93 37.96 -57.83 -48.75
CA ALA A 93 38.02 -56.41 -48.39
C ALA A 93 36.66 -55.71 -48.58
N ASP A 94 35.96 -55.99 -49.68
CA ASP A 94 34.64 -55.43 -49.98
C ASP A 94 33.59 -55.93 -48.96
N ALA A 95 33.64 -57.21 -48.58
CA ALA A 95 32.79 -57.77 -47.52
C ALA A 95 33.05 -57.08 -46.17
N LEU A 96 34.32 -56.92 -45.78
CA LEU A 96 34.68 -56.22 -44.54
C LEU A 96 34.26 -54.75 -44.57
N ALA A 97 34.39 -54.07 -45.70
CA ALA A 97 33.96 -52.68 -45.86
C ALA A 97 32.43 -52.56 -45.74
N TYR A 98 31.69 -53.51 -46.29
CA TYR A 98 30.23 -53.56 -46.16
C TYR A 98 29.81 -53.79 -44.71
N GLU A 99 30.40 -54.76 -44.02
CA GLU A 99 30.11 -55.03 -42.61
C GLU A 99 30.45 -53.85 -41.70
N LEU A 100 31.60 -53.21 -41.92
CA LEU A 100 32.00 -52.03 -41.15
C LEU A 100 31.04 -50.87 -41.37
N ASN A 101 30.65 -50.58 -42.60
CA ASN A 101 29.68 -49.53 -42.90
C ASN A 101 28.30 -49.84 -42.33
N ALA A 102 27.84 -51.09 -42.42
CA ALA A 102 26.57 -51.51 -41.84
C ALA A 102 26.57 -51.34 -40.32
N LYS A 103 27.68 -51.73 -39.66
CA LYS A 103 27.85 -51.54 -38.22
C LYS A 103 27.93 -50.07 -37.83
N ALA A 104 28.74 -49.28 -38.51
CA ALA A 104 28.87 -47.85 -38.23
C ALA A 104 27.53 -47.11 -38.39
N LYS A 105 26.76 -47.48 -39.42
CA LYS A 105 25.40 -46.95 -39.62
C LYS A 105 24.45 -47.36 -38.50
N ALA A 106 24.48 -48.63 -38.11
CA ALA A 106 23.65 -49.13 -37.01
C ALA A 106 23.98 -48.43 -35.67
N ASP A 107 25.27 -48.26 -35.37
CA ASP A 107 25.75 -47.59 -34.16
C ASP A 107 25.36 -46.10 -34.17
N TRP A 108 25.45 -45.43 -35.32
CA TRP A 108 25.02 -44.04 -35.47
C TRP A 108 23.50 -43.89 -35.29
N GLU A 109 22.69 -44.75 -35.92
CA GLU A 109 21.23 -44.74 -35.74
C GLU A 109 20.82 -45.06 -34.30
N ALA A 110 21.51 -45.99 -33.64
CA ALA A 110 21.29 -46.29 -32.23
C ALA A 110 21.63 -45.09 -31.35
N GLY A 111 22.74 -44.40 -31.62
CA GLY A 111 23.14 -43.19 -30.92
C GLY A 111 22.13 -42.05 -31.09
N GLN A 112 21.63 -41.82 -32.31
CA GLN A 112 20.59 -40.83 -32.59
C GLN A 112 19.30 -41.13 -31.81
N ARG A 113 18.81 -42.37 -31.86
CA ARG A 113 17.60 -42.77 -31.13
C ARG A 113 17.76 -42.64 -29.62
N ALA A 114 18.94 -42.95 -29.08
CA ALA A 114 19.23 -42.77 -27.65
C ALA A 114 19.18 -41.28 -27.27
N ALA A 115 19.85 -40.42 -28.05
CA ALA A 115 19.85 -38.97 -27.84
C ALA A 115 18.43 -38.38 -27.93
N ASP A 116 17.65 -38.77 -28.93
CA ASP A 116 16.26 -38.33 -29.09
C ASP A 116 15.39 -38.76 -27.91
N THR A 117 15.58 -39.99 -27.44
CA THR A 117 14.85 -40.53 -26.28
C THR A 117 15.19 -39.76 -25.01
N ASP A 118 16.47 -39.44 -24.78
CA ASP A 118 16.91 -38.70 -23.60
C ASP A 118 16.48 -37.23 -23.65
N ALA A 119 16.51 -36.61 -24.83
CA ALA A 119 15.95 -35.28 -25.05
C ALA A 119 14.43 -35.27 -24.78
N TYR A 120 13.70 -36.28 -25.27
CA TYR A 120 12.27 -36.43 -25.00
C TYR A 120 11.98 -36.59 -23.50
N LYS A 121 12.70 -37.48 -22.81
CA LYS A 121 12.55 -37.68 -21.35
C LYS A 121 12.82 -36.40 -20.58
N THR A 122 13.86 -35.66 -20.94
CA THR A 122 14.22 -34.38 -20.30
C THR A 122 13.15 -33.32 -20.52
N ARG A 123 12.59 -33.23 -21.74
CA ARG A 123 11.50 -32.30 -22.03
C ARG A 123 10.24 -32.63 -21.24
N VAL A 124 9.85 -33.91 -21.21
CA VAL A 124 8.65 -34.37 -20.48
C VAL A 124 8.80 -34.15 -18.98
N SER A 125 9.98 -34.41 -18.40
CA SER A 125 10.20 -34.18 -16.97
C SER A 125 10.23 -32.68 -16.63
N ALA A 126 10.82 -31.84 -17.50
CA ALA A 126 10.80 -30.39 -17.34
C ALA A 126 9.37 -29.83 -17.43
N GLU A 127 8.58 -30.29 -18.40
CA GLU A 127 7.18 -29.89 -18.58
C GLU A 127 6.31 -30.32 -17.40
N ALA A 128 6.47 -31.55 -16.91
CA ALA A 128 5.80 -32.04 -15.71
C ALA A 128 6.16 -31.21 -14.46
N ASN A 129 7.43 -30.84 -14.29
CA ASN A 129 7.89 -30.00 -13.18
C ASN A 129 7.31 -28.57 -13.28
N GLN A 130 7.23 -28.02 -14.49
CA GLN A 130 6.63 -26.70 -14.71
C GLN A 130 5.14 -26.71 -14.39
N GLU A 131 4.40 -27.74 -14.82
CA GLU A 131 2.98 -27.89 -14.51
C GLU A 131 2.76 -28.08 -13.00
N ALA A 132 3.60 -28.88 -12.32
CA ALA A 132 3.54 -29.04 -10.88
C ALA A 132 3.82 -27.71 -10.15
N SER A 133 4.78 -26.92 -10.63
CA SER A 133 5.10 -25.61 -10.07
C SER A 133 3.96 -24.60 -10.27
N GLN A 134 3.34 -24.58 -11.45
CA GLN A 134 2.17 -23.73 -11.74
C GLN A 134 0.98 -24.11 -10.85
N ARG A 135 0.63 -25.40 -10.78
CA ARG A 135 -0.42 -25.89 -9.89
C ARG A 135 -0.15 -25.54 -8.42
N GLY A 136 1.12 -25.63 -7.99
CA GLY A 136 1.55 -25.22 -6.66
C GLY A 136 1.34 -23.71 -6.42
N ALA A 137 1.73 -22.87 -7.38
CA ALA A 137 1.55 -21.43 -7.32
C ALA A 137 0.05 -21.04 -7.29
N ASP A 138 -0.77 -21.63 -8.17
CA ASP A 138 -2.21 -21.38 -8.22
C ASP A 138 -2.91 -21.79 -6.92
N THR A 139 -2.51 -22.93 -6.35
CA THR A 139 -3.01 -23.40 -5.06
C THR A 139 -2.65 -22.42 -3.94
N GLU A 140 -1.44 -21.86 -3.96
CA GLU A 140 -0.99 -20.91 -2.94
C GLU A 140 -1.72 -19.57 -3.06
N VAL A 141 -1.92 -19.07 -4.29
CA VAL A 141 -2.74 -17.88 -4.55
C VAL A 141 -4.17 -18.08 -4.05
N TYR A 142 -4.77 -19.24 -4.32
CA TYR A 142 -6.12 -19.56 -3.85
C TYR A 142 -6.22 -19.59 -2.31
N LYS A 143 -5.26 -20.23 -1.64
CA LYS A 143 -5.20 -20.24 -0.16
C LYS A 143 -5.04 -18.84 0.40
N SER A 144 -4.14 -18.04 -0.16
CA SER A 144 -3.90 -16.66 0.27
C SER A 144 -5.13 -15.78 0.08
N GLN A 145 -5.83 -15.91 -1.05
CA GLN A 145 -7.10 -15.20 -1.29
C GLN A 145 -8.16 -15.59 -0.26
N LYS A 146 -8.36 -16.88 -0.01
CA LYS A 146 -9.34 -17.34 0.98
C LYS A 146 -9.00 -16.90 2.40
N ALA A 147 -7.73 -16.91 2.78
CA ALA A 147 -7.28 -16.40 4.07
C ALA A 147 -7.52 -14.87 4.19
N SER A 148 -7.23 -14.11 3.13
CA SER A 148 -7.49 -12.67 3.09
C SER A 148 -8.97 -12.34 3.19
N GLU A 149 -9.82 -13.05 2.42
CA GLU A 149 -11.28 -12.92 2.50
C GLU A 149 -11.82 -13.22 3.91
N ALA A 150 -11.32 -14.29 4.55
CA ALA A 150 -11.70 -14.64 5.91
C ALA A 150 -11.27 -13.56 6.93
N ASN A 151 -10.08 -12.98 6.78
CA ASN A 151 -9.60 -11.89 7.63
C ASN A 151 -10.41 -10.61 7.41
N ALA A 152 -10.74 -10.29 6.15
CA ALA A 152 -11.59 -9.15 5.82
C ALA A 152 -13.00 -9.31 6.41
N TYR A 153 -13.56 -10.52 6.34
CA TYR A 153 -14.84 -10.83 6.96
C TYR A 153 -14.81 -10.65 8.48
N LYS A 154 -13.82 -11.24 9.17
CA LYS A 154 -13.64 -11.04 10.62
C LYS A 154 -13.48 -9.57 11.00
N THR A 155 -12.72 -8.81 10.23
CA THR A 155 -12.51 -7.38 10.47
C THR A 155 -13.80 -6.58 10.31
N ARG A 156 -14.61 -6.89 9.27
CA ARG A 156 -15.91 -6.22 9.09
C ARG A 156 -16.88 -6.54 10.22
N VAL A 157 -17.02 -7.81 10.59
CA VAL A 157 -17.92 -8.22 11.68
C VAL A 157 -17.52 -7.58 13.00
N THR A 158 -16.23 -7.55 13.33
CA THR A 158 -15.75 -6.89 14.55
C THR A 158 -15.91 -5.37 14.51
N ALA A 159 -15.68 -4.73 13.36
CA ALA A 159 -15.91 -3.31 13.19
C ALA A 159 -17.41 -2.95 13.32
N GLU A 160 -18.29 -3.74 12.72
CA GLU A 160 -19.75 -3.56 12.81
C GLU A 160 -20.24 -3.74 14.25
N ALA A 161 -19.79 -4.79 14.95
CA ALA A 161 -20.10 -5.00 16.36
C ALA A 161 -19.62 -3.82 17.25
N ASN A 162 -18.44 -3.27 16.97
CA ASN A 162 -17.93 -2.10 17.69
C ASN A 162 -18.76 -0.83 17.39
N GLN A 163 -19.21 -0.64 16.14
CA GLN A 163 -20.09 0.48 15.81
C GLN A 163 -21.44 0.37 16.51
N GLU A 164 -22.04 -0.81 16.53
CA GLU A 164 -23.29 -1.04 17.24
C GLU A 164 -23.12 -0.82 18.75
N ALA A 165 -22.02 -1.29 19.35
CA ALA A 165 -21.70 -1.05 20.75
C ALA A 165 -21.55 0.46 21.05
N ASN A 166 -20.87 1.21 20.18
CA ASN A 166 -20.71 2.65 20.31
C ASN A 166 -22.04 3.40 20.18
N GLN A 167 -22.91 3.00 19.24
CA GLN A 167 -24.25 3.59 19.08
C GLN A 167 -25.10 3.33 20.32
N ARG A 168 -25.14 2.10 20.82
CA ARG A 168 -25.87 1.76 22.05
C ARG A 168 -25.34 2.53 23.27
N ALA A 169 -24.02 2.74 23.37
CA ALA A 169 -23.43 3.53 24.43
C ALA A 169 -23.83 5.02 24.33
N ALA A 170 -23.81 5.58 23.13
CA ALA A 170 -24.24 6.96 22.88
C ALA A 170 -25.73 7.15 23.18
N ASP A 171 -26.59 6.23 22.73
CA ASP A 171 -28.03 6.27 23.01
C ASP A 171 -28.32 6.16 24.52
N ALA A 172 -27.57 5.30 25.23
CA ALA A 172 -27.69 5.18 26.68
C ALA A 172 -27.25 6.47 27.40
N GLU A 173 -26.26 7.19 26.88
CA GLU A 173 -25.81 8.47 27.43
C GLU A 173 -26.85 9.57 27.17
N ILE A 174 -27.41 9.65 25.96
CA ILE A 174 -28.51 10.56 25.63
C ILE A 174 -29.70 10.31 26.55
N TYR A 175 -30.10 9.06 26.75
CA TYR A 175 -31.20 8.70 27.63
C TYR A 175 -30.94 9.13 29.09
N LYS A 176 -29.73 8.90 29.60
CA LYS A 176 -29.34 9.35 30.95
C LYS A 176 -29.40 10.88 31.08
N ASN A 177 -28.87 11.60 30.10
CA ASN A 177 -28.86 13.06 30.10
C ASN A 177 -30.28 13.64 29.99
N GLN A 178 -31.14 13.06 29.15
CA GLN A 178 -32.56 13.42 29.09
C GLN A 178 -33.26 13.21 30.43
N LYS A 179 -33.08 12.04 31.06
CA LYS A 179 -33.68 11.77 32.38
C LYS A 179 -33.16 12.70 33.47
N ALA A 180 -31.87 13.03 33.45
CA ALA A 180 -31.28 13.99 34.39
C ALA A 180 -31.85 15.41 34.16
N ALA A 181 -31.97 15.84 32.90
CA ALA A 181 -32.54 17.13 32.55
C ALA A 181 -34.03 17.23 32.93
N ASP A 182 -34.82 16.18 32.66
CA ASP A 182 -36.23 16.12 33.05
C ASP A 182 -36.40 16.17 34.57
N ALA A 183 -35.54 15.45 35.32
CA ALA A 183 -35.54 15.47 36.77
C ALA A 183 -35.20 16.87 37.32
N GLU A 184 -34.22 17.55 36.74
CA GLU A 184 -33.85 18.91 37.13
C GLU A 184 -34.96 19.91 36.79
N ALA A 185 -35.55 19.82 35.59
CA ALA A 185 -36.69 20.65 35.21
C ALA A 185 -37.88 20.46 36.16
N TYR A 186 -38.12 19.23 36.62
CA TYR A 186 -39.14 18.95 37.63
C TYR A 186 -38.78 19.58 38.98
N ARG A 187 -37.53 19.46 39.45
CA ARG A 187 -37.08 20.10 40.70
C ARG A 187 -37.23 21.63 40.65
N VAL A 188 -36.83 22.26 39.55
CA VAL A 188 -36.97 23.71 39.36
C VAL A 188 -38.44 24.11 39.37
N ARG A 189 -39.32 23.34 38.71
CA ARG A 189 -40.76 23.63 38.72
C ARG A 189 -41.35 23.54 40.12
N VAL A 190 -41.07 22.46 40.85
CA VAL A 190 -41.57 22.25 42.21
C VAL A 190 -41.05 23.33 43.16
N THR A 191 -39.78 23.71 43.06
CA THR A 191 -39.21 24.78 43.89
C THR A 191 -39.77 26.15 43.53
N ALA A 192 -39.99 26.44 42.25
CA ALA A 192 -40.63 27.67 41.80
C ALA A 192 -42.09 27.76 42.27
N GLU A 193 -42.86 26.68 42.14
CA GLU A 193 -44.24 26.58 42.62
C GLU A 193 -44.33 26.75 44.13
N ALA A 194 -43.45 26.11 44.90
CA ALA A 194 -43.36 26.28 46.35
C ALA A 194 -43.04 27.74 46.74
N ASN A 195 -42.14 28.40 46.03
CA ASN A 195 -41.82 29.82 46.26
C ASN A 195 -42.99 30.74 45.90
N GLN A 196 -43.72 30.44 44.82
CA GLN A 196 -44.91 31.18 44.42
C GLN A 196 -46.02 31.03 45.47
N GLU A 197 -46.29 29.82 45.94
CA GLU A 197 -47.27 29.57 46.99
C GLU A 197 -46.88 30.26 48.30
N ALA A 198 -45.60 30.21 48.69
CA ALA A 198 -45.09 30.93 49.85
C ALA A 198 -45.28 32.45 49.72
N SER A 199 -45.01 33.02 48.53
CA SER A 199 -45.22 34.43 48.25
C SER A 199 -46.71 34.80 48.34
N VAL A 200 -47.60 34.03 47.72
CA VAL A 200 -49.05 34.26 47.77
C VAL A 200 -49.55 34.20 49.22
N ARG A 201 -49.17 33.15 49.96
CA ARG A 201 -49.58 32.97 51.35
C ARG A 201 -49.06 34.08 52.26
N SER A 202 -47.85 34.58 52.01
CA SER A 202 -47.29 35.72 52.75
C SER A 202 -48.04 37.03 52.46
N ALA A 203 -48.42 37.26 51.20
CA ALA A 203 -49.20 38.42 50.79
C ALA A 203 -50.64 38.37 51.35
N GLU A 204 -51.28 37.20 51.32
CA GLU A 204 -52.59 36.97 51.96
C GLU A 204 -52.51 37.19 53.47
N ALA A 205 -51.47 36.68 54.14
CA ALA A 205 -51.27 36.90 55.57
C ALA A 205 -51.09 38.41 55.89
N ALA A 206 -50.34 39.14 55.04
CA ALA A 206 -50.19 40.59 55.17
C ALA A 206 -51.52 41.32 54.96
N LEU A 207 -52.31 40.94 53.97
CA LEU A 207 -53.62 41.53 53.70
C LEU A 207 -54.59 41.27 54.88
N VAL A 208 -54.68 40.03 55.37
CA VAL A 208 -55.50 39.69 56.54
C VAL A 208 -55.05 40.48 57.77
N LYS A 209 -53.74 40.64 57.98
CA LYS A 209 -53.22 41.48 59.07
C LYS A 209 -53.68 42.92 58.94
N THR A 210 -53.51 43.55 57.77
CA THR A 210 -53.94 44.95 57.56
C THR A 210 -55.45 45.13 57.70
N LEU A 211 -56.26 44.16 57.25
CA LEU A 211 -57.71 44.17 57.45
C LEU A 211 -58.07 44.06 58.93
N LYS A 212 -57.42 43.17 59.70
CA LYS A 212 -57.65 43.03 61.14
C LYS A 212 -57.19 44.27 61.93
N GLU A 213 -56.10 44.89 61.52
CA GLU A 213 -55.65 46.17 62.08
C GLU A 213 -56.65 47.29 61.76
N ALA A 214 -57.17 47.36 60.53
CA ALA A 214 -58.19 48.32 60.14
C ALA A 214 -59.51 48.11 60.91
N GLU A 215 -59.98 46.87 61.06
CA GLU A 215 -61.12 46.52 61.92
C GLU A 215 -60.88 46.90 63.39
N GLY A 216 -59.65 46.72 63.89
CA GLY A 216 -59.26 47.18 65.21
C GLY A 216 -59.36 48.70 65.36
N ILE A 217 -58.87 49.45 64.37
CA ILE A 217 -58.94 50.92 64.35
C ILE A 217 -60.39 51.40 64.26
N THR A 218 -61.24 50.78 63.42
CA THR A 218 -62.66 51.16 63.34
C THR A 218 -63.40 50.82 64.64
N ALA A 219 -63.14 49.66 65.24
CA ALA A 219 -63.69 49.31 66.55
C ALA A 219 -63.23 50.27 67.66
N MET A 220 -61.97 50.72 67.63
CA MET A 220 -61.48 51.77 68.52
C MET A 220 -62.16 53.11 68.25
N ALA A 221 -62.32 53.50 66.99
CA ALA A 221 -63.02 54.72 66.59
C ALA A 221 -64.48 54.70 67.05
N ASP A 222 -65.18 53.57 66.90
CA ASP A 222 -66.54 53.38 67.41
C ASP A 222 -66.61 53.42 68.93
N ALA A 223 -65.63 52.81 69.63
CA ALA A 223 -65.54 52.88 71.08
C ALA A 223 -65.30 54.32 71.57
N TYR A 224 -64.42 55.07 70.91
CA TYR A 224 -64.21 56.49 71.16
C TYR A 224 -65.46 57.30 70.82
N GLY A 225 -66.20 56.97 69.76
CA GLY A 225 -67.49 57.58 69.45
C GLY A 225 -68.51 57.38 70.58
N LYS A 226 -68.65 56.16 71.10
CA LYS A 226 -69.54 55.85 72.24
C LYS A 226 -69.09 56.54 73.53
N LEU A 227 -67.78 56.59 73.81
CA LEU A 227 -67.22 57.33 74.95
C LEU A 227 -67.43 58.83 74.81
N SER A 228 -67.30 59.40 73.60
CA SER A 228 -67.61 60.80 73.30
C SER A 228 -69.06 61.14 73.64
N VAL A 229 -70.01 60.28 73.24
CA VAL A 229 -71.42 60.45 73.61
C VAL A 229 -71.61 60.36 75.14
N ALA A 230 -70.96 59.40 75.80
CA ALA A 230 -71.07 59.21 77.25
C ALA A 230 -70.50 60.38 78.09
N PHE A 231 -69.44 61.05 77.60
CA PHE A 231 -68.78 62.17 78.29
C PHE A 231 -69.29 63.55 77.86
N GLY A 232 -70.42 63.64 77.14
CA GLY A 232 -71.06 64.93 76.82
C GLY A 232 -70.55 65.62 75.55
N GLY A 233 -69.97 64.85 74.61
CA GLY A 233 -69.53 65.31 73.29
C GLY A 233 -68.00 65.29 73.10
N PRO A 234 -67.51 65.69 71.91
CA PRO A 234 -66.09 65.57 71.54
C PRO A 234 -65.13 66.29 72.51
N ALA A 235 -65.58 67.39 73.11
CA ALA A 235 -64.79 68.17 74.06
C ALA A 235 -64.53 67.40 75.37
N GLY A 236 -65.52 66.65 75.88
CA GLY A 236 -65.41 65.88 77.12
C GLY A 236 -64.48 64.67 76.97
N LEU A 237 -64.54 63.99 75.81
CA LEU A 237 -63.60 62.91 75.50
C LEU A 237 -62.16 63.41 75.37
N LEU A 238 -61.96 64.55 74.69
CA LEU A 238 -60.63 65.13 74.54
C LEU A 238 -60.03 65.49 75.91
N GLN A 239 -60.83 66.09 76.81
CA GLN A 239 -60.36 66.40 78.15
C GLN A 239 -60.04 65.13 78.97
N TYR A 240 -60.83 64.07 78.84
CA TYR A 240 -60.53 62.78 79.46
C TYR A 240 -59.26 62.13 78.89
N MET A 241 -59.09 62.12 77.57
CA MET A 241 -57.86 61.65 76.92
C MET A 241 -56.64 62.45 77.35
N MET A 242 -56.75 63.78 77.42
CA MET A 242 -55.66 64.65 77.86
C MET A 242 -55.24 64.39 79.32
N ILE A 243 -56.19 64.02 80.18
CA ILE A 243 -55.89 63.61 81.56
C ILE A 243 -55.26 62.22 81.58
N LYS A 244 -55.84 61.25 80.86
CA LYS A 244 -55.40 59.85 80.87
C LYS A 244 -54.01 59.65 80.26
N ASP A 245 -53.75 60.27 79.11
CA ASP A 245 -52.47 60.18 78.42
C ASP A 245 -51.43 61.14 79.03
N GLY A 246 -51.81 61.91 80.06
CA GLY A 246 -50.92 62.78 80.80
C GLY A 246 -50.45 64.02 80.00
N THR A 247 -51.08 64.34 78.87
CA THR A 247 -50.67 65.47 78.02
C THR A 247 -50.77 66.81 78.74
N LEU A 248 -51.67 66.94 79.73
CA LEU A 248 -51.70 68.12 80.62
C LEU A 248 -50.44 68.23 81.50
N VAL A 249 -49.92 67.11 81.98
CA VAL A 249 -48.67 67.07 82.76
C VAL A 249 -47.50 67.38 81.83
N GLU A 250 -47.49 66.85 80.62
CA GLU A 250 -46.45 67.16 79.63
C GLU A 250 -46.49 68.63 79.18
N LEU A 251 -47.67 69.19 78.91
CA LEU A 251 -47.84 70.60 78.57
C LEU A 251 -47.46 71.51 79.74
N ALA A 252 -47.83 71.15 80.97
CA ALA A 252 -47.40 71.87 82.17
C ALA A 252 -45.89 71.79 82.36
N LYS A 253 -45.26 70.64 82.11
CA LYS A 253 -43.81 70.46 82.18
C LYS A 253 -43.09 71.24 81.08
N ALA A 254 -43.63 71.26 79.87
CA ALA A 254 -43.12 72.03 78.73
C ALA A 254 -43.26 73.54 78.96
N ASN A 255 -44.38 74.00 79.51
CA ASN A 255 -44.57 75.40 79.92
C ASN A 255 -43.65 75.77 81.08
N ALA A 256 -43.48 74.88 82.07
CA ALA A 256 -42.53 75.10 83.16
C ALA A 256 -41.08 75.15 82.65
N SER A 257 -40.70 74.33 81.66
CA SER A 257 -39.38 74.44 81.04
C SER A 257 -39.24 75.70 80.16
N ALA A 258 -40.29 76.13 79.48
CA ALA A 258 -40.30 77.38 78.71
C ALA A 258 -40.20 78.63 79.62
N ILE A 259 -40.89 78.66 80.76
CA ILE A 259 -40.78 79.72 81.77
C ILE A 259 -39.41 79.67 82.47
N ARG A 260 -38.85 78.48 82.70
CA ARG A 260 -37.46 78.32 83.19
C ARG A 260 -36.41 78.77 82.16
N GLY A 261 -36.75 78.74 80.87
CA GLY A 261 -35.91 79.24 79.77
C GLY A 261 -36.05 80.74 79.49
N LEU A 262 -37.10 81.38 80.01
CA LEU A 262 -37.30 82.83 79.98
C LEU A 262 -36.76 83.43 81.28
N GLU A 263 -35.44 83.56 81.36
CA GLU A 263 -34.75 84.35 82.38
C GLU A 263 -34.60 85.80 81.86
N PRO A 264 -35.49 86.75 82.20
CA PRO A 264 -35.32 88.14 81.76
C PRO A 264 -34.11 88.76 82.48
N LYS A 265 -33.03 88.99 81.74
CA LYS A 265 -31.89 89.82 82.19
C LYS A 265 -32.34 91.28 82.30
N ILE A 266 -32.77 91.69 83.49
CA ILE A 266 -33.04 93.10 83.81
C ILE A 266 -31.69 93.80 83.96
N SER A 267 -31.23 94.51 82.93
CA SER A 267 -30.05 95.39 83.02
C SER A 267 -30.45 96.74 83.62
N VAL A 268 -30.03 97.00 84.86
CA VAL A 268 -30.14 98.32 85.48
C VAL A 268 -28.91 99.14 85.06
N TRP A 269 -29.10 100.23 84.30
CA TRP A 269 -28.02 101.16 83.93
C TRP A 269 -27.88 102.22 85.03
N ASN A 270 -26.69 102.31 85.63
CA ASN A 270 -26.35 103.33 86.62
C ASN A 270 -25.27 104.26 86.05
N THR A 271 -25.62 105.53 85.79
CA THR A 271 -24.72 106.63 85.47
C THR A 271 -24.34 107.37 86.75
N GLY A 272 -23.11 107.18 87.23
CA GLY A 272 -22.57 107.96 88.36
C GLY A 272 -21.65 109.06 87.88
N ASN A 273 -21.95 110.33 88.21
CA ASN A 273 -21.04 111.29 88.86
C ASN A 273 -21.65 112.72 88.91
N GLN A 274 -22.29 113.07 90.04
CA GLN A 274 -22.07 114.37 90.70
C GLN A 274 -22.62 114.35 92.15
N GLY A 275 -21.70 114.42 93.12
CA GLY A 275 -21.87 115.19 94.36
C GLY A 275 -22.77 114.66 95.49
N SER A 276 -22.11 114.16 96.55
CA SER A 276 -22.59 114.04 97.95
C SER A 276 -23.45 112.82 98.33
N GLY A 277 -22.80 111.75 98.83
CA GLY A 277 -23.40 110.78 99.76
C GLY A 277 -23.02 109.29 99.58
N SER A 278 -21.83 108.90 100.06
CA SER A 278 -21.33 107.53 100.35
C SER A 278 -20.80 106.62 99.21
N GLU A 279 -19.53 106.24 99.39
CA GLU A 279 -18.51 105.48 98.61
C GLU A 279 -18.78 103.97 98.38
N SER A 280 -18.06 103.18 97.54
CA SER A 280 -17.11 103.33 96.42
C SER A 280 -16.70 101.93 95.86
N THR A 281 -16.61 101.80 94.52
CA THR A 281 -15.63 101.04 93.68
C THR A 281 -15.42 99.50 93.80
N ASP A 282 -15.81 98.70 92.77
CA ASP A 282 -14.98 97.61 92.13
C ASP A 282 -15.69 96.63 91.12
N VAL A 283 -16.27 97.05 89.98
CA VAL A 283 -16.63 96.08 88.89
C VAL A 283 -16.41 96.58 87.44
N MET A 284 -15.53 97.56 87.26
CA MET A 284 -14.99 97.94 85.93
C MET A 284 -13.95 96.91 85.42
N ARG A 285 -14.34 95.63 85.24
CA ARG A 285 -13.47 94.59 84.65
C ARG A 285 -14.11 93.68 83.59
N ASN A 286 -15.40 93.79 83.29
CA ASN A 286 -16.10 92.80 82.44
C ASN A 286 -16.59 93.34 81.07
N VAL A 287 -15.90 94.34 80.50
CA VAL A 287 -16.23 94.90 79.17
C VAL A 287 -15.49 94.23 78.00
N TYR A 288 -14.37 93.54 78.19
CA TYR A 288 -13.39 93.49 77.08
C TYR A 288 -12.75 92.11 76.80
N GLN A 289 -13.39 91.01 77.19
CA GLN A 289 -13.01 89.63 76.93
C GLN A 289 -14.32 88.84 76.73
N MET A 290 -14.71 88.23 75.61
CA MET A 290 -14.03 87.70 74.42
C MET A 290 -15.07 87.67 73.26
N LEU A 291 -14.79 88.41 72.18
CA LEU A 291 -15.36 88.25 70.82
C LEU A 291 -14.49 87.21 70.06
N PRO A 292 -14.79 86.70 68.83
CA PRO A 292 -16.02 86.75 67.99
C PRO A 292 -16.29 85.37 67.26
N PRO A 293 -16.60 85.29 65.94
CA PRO A 293 -17.70 84.56 65.30
C PRO A 293 -17.30 83.17 64.72
N LEU A 294 -18.26 82.42 64.13
CA LEU A 294 -18.15 81.40 63.04
C LEU A 294 -19.44 80.52 63.08
N MET A 295 -20.47 80.75 62.26
CA MET A 295 -20.59 80.41 60.82
C MET A 295 -20.24 78.96 60.42
N THR A 296 -20.42 77.93 61.27
CA THR A 296 -20.23 76.52 60.84
C THR A 296 -21.15 75.44 61.45
N THR A 297 -21.94 75.70 62.50
CA THR A 297 -22.59 74.61 63.26
C THR A 297 -23.99 74.18 62.81
N ILE A 298 -24.64 74.86 61.87
CA ILE A 298 -25.96 74.43 61.32
C ILE A 298 -25.84 73.75 59.93
N ASN A 299 -24.68 73.85 59.26
CA ASN A 299 -24.38 73.08 58.03
C ASN A 299 -23.72 71.71 58.35
N GLU A 300 -23.00 71.59 59.48
CA GLU A 300 -22.36 70.32 59.89
C GLU A 300 -23.25 69.43 60.78
N GLN A 301 -24.35 69.92 61.36
CA GLN A 301 -25.16 69.15 62.34
C GLN A 301 -26.40 68.43 61.80
N THR A 302 -26.81 68.62 60.54
CA THR A 302 -28.07 68.02 60.04
C THR A 302 -27.94 67.05 58.88
N GLY A 303 -26.78 66.90 58.23
CA GLY A 303 -26.52 65.80 57.27
C GLY A 303 -27.56 65.60 56.15
N ILE A 304 -28.41 66.60 55.88
CA ILE A 304 -29.47 66.55 54.88
C ILE A 304 -29.08 67.47 53.74
N THR A 305 -28.63 66.85 52.66
CA THR A 305 -28.54 67.47 51.34
C THR A 305 -29.95 67.69 50.80
N LEU A 306 -30.33 68.96 50.64
CA LEU A 306 -31.63 69.34 50.09
C LEU A 306 -31.65 69.19 48.55
N PRO A 307 -32.78 68.78 47.93
CA PRO A 307 -32.86 68.45 46.50
C PRO A 307 -32.64 69.61 45.51
N GLU A 308 -32.14 69.23 44.32
CA GLU A 308 -31.59 70.01 43.19
C GLU A 308 -32.48 71.10 42.54
N TRP A 309 -33.58 71.57 43.14
CA TRP A 309 -34.47 72.58 42.52
C TRP A 309 -34.48 73.95 43.20
N GLN A 310 -33.63 74.20 44.21
CA GLN A 310 -33.48 75.53 44.84
C GLN A 310 -32.22 76.32 44.42
N PHE A 311 -31.33 75.78 43.59
CA PHE A 311 -30.24 76.55 42.96
C PHE A 311 -30.55 76.84 41.49
N GLY A 312 -31.66 77.54 41.27
CA GLY A 312 -31.94 78.17 39.99
C GLY A 312 -30.84 79.18 39.64
N ARG A 313 -30.11 78.86 38.56
CA ARG A 313 -29.21 79.73 37.76
C ARG A 313 -28.13 80.49 38.55
N LEU A 314 -26.93 79.91 38.61
CA LEU A 314 -25.63 80.62 38.49
C LEU A 314 -24.48 79.61 38.48
N ASN A 315 -24.27 78.95 37.33
CA ASN A 315 -22.96 78.43 36.91
C ASN A 315 -23.00 78.02 35.43
N ALA A 316 -23.32 79.01 34.59
CA ALA A 316 -23.06 78.98 33.16
C ALA A 316 -22.00 80.04 32.84
N ALA A 317 -20.82 79.95 33.48
CA ALA A 317 -19.69 80.85 33.20
C ALA A 317 -18.34 80.40 33.84
N GLN A 318 -18.04 79.09 33.98
CA GLN A 318 -16.68 78.67 34.38
C GLN A 318 -16.44 77.18 34.12
N GLY A 319 -16.48 76.81 32.84
CA GLY A 319 -16.10 75.48 32.34
C GLY A 319 -15.65 75.51 30.89
N ALA A 320 -15.25 76.69 30.41
CA ALA A 320 -14.77 76.95 29.07
C ALA A 320 -13.53 77.84 29.18
N MET A 321 -12.38 77.24 29.55
CA MET A 321 -11.01 77.74 29.34
C MET A 321 -10.02 76.94 30.20
N THR A 322 -9.85 75.65 29.90
CA THR A 322 -8.58 74.93 30.11
C THR A 322 -8.72 73.59 29.40
N GLU A 323 -7.75 73.28 28.56
CA GLU A 323 -7.62 72.06 27.72
C GLU A 323 -8.23 72.12 26.32
N SER A 324 -7.80 73.12 25.55
CA SER A 324 -7.47 72.90 24.14
C SER A 324 -5.94 72.91 23.96
N ASN A 325 -5.45 71.86 23.29
CA ASN A 325 -4.11 71.66 22.71
C ASN A 325 -2.98 71.29 23.69
N VAL A 326 -2.47 70.05 23.62
CA VAL A 326 -1.25 69.64 22.86
C VAL A 326 -1.28 68.09 22.70
N ASN A 327 -1.69 67.56 21.56
CA ASN A 327 -0.86 66.94 20.50
C ASN A 327 0.04 65.76 20.95
N GLY A 328 -0.14 64.58 20.35
CA GLY A 328 0.72 63.42 20.62
C GLY A 328 0.31 62.12 19.94
N ALA A 329 0.46 62.05 18.62
CA ALA A 329 0.51 60.80 17.86
C ALA A 329 1.67 59.90 18.33
N GLY A 330 1.50 58.56 18.30
CA GLY A 330 2.64 57.65 18.38
C GLY A 330 2.34 56.22 18.83
N LYS A 331 2.07 55.33 17.86
CA LYS A 331 2.23 53.87 18.01
C LYS A 331 3.64 53.52 18.55
N LYS A 332 3.71 52.59 19.52
CA LYS A 332 4.61 51.41 19.62
C LYS A 332 4.80 50.99 21.09
N LYS A 333 4.16 49.93 21.54
CA LYS A 333 4.69 48.55 21.66
C LYS A 333 3.57 47.64 22.15
#